data_AF-A0A3U0F3F7-F1
#
_entry.id   AF-A0A3U0F3F7-F1
#
_cell.length_a   1.000
_cell.length_b   1.000
_cell.length_c   1.000
_cell.angle_alpha   90.00
_cell.angle_beta   90.00
_cell.angle_gamma   90.00
#
_symmetry.space_group_name_H-M   'P 1'
#
loop_
_entity.id
_entity.type
_entity.pdbx_description
1 polymer ?
#
loop_
_entity_poly.entity_id
_entity_poly.type
_entity_poly.pdbx_seq_one_letter_code
_entity_poly.pdbx_strand_id
1 'polypeptide(L)'
;MFLKSEPFERNGNTVTLYELSALQRIEHLEHLKSLESITDADMQTAMDMTIKSGALLVAMSLWHDHPLKGTHKTPKEDVEQIQNEVLMTWPLEIISAAEYSVKLLSGMVPLQEANDPEDIAVTEPVSLEKSSPAS
;
A
#
# COMPACT_ATOMS: atom_id res chain seq x y z
N MET A 1 5.67 4.57 22.37
CA MET A 1 5.97 3.69 21.22
C MET A 1 5.82 4.55 19.98
N PHE A 2 6.87 4.69 19.19
CA PHE A 2 6.86 5.52 17.99
C PHE A 2 6.45 4.65 16.80
N LEU A 3 5.64 5.22 15.90
CA LEU A 3 5.30 4.58 14.64
C LEU A 3 6.55 4.45 13.78
N LYS A 4 6.74 3.32 13.10
CA LYS A 4 7.75 3.18 12.05
C LYS A 4 7.52 4.25 10.98
N SER A 5 8.60 4.76 10.42
CA SER A 5 8.53 5.75 9.35
C SER A 5 9.68 5.62 8.37
N GLU A 6 9.42 5.95 7.11
CA GLU A 6 10.41 5.95 6.03
C GLU A 6 10.29 7.22 5.17
N PRO A 7 11.42 7.76 4.68
CA PRO A 7 11.39 8.84 3.71
C PRO A 7 10.86 8.32 2.37
N PHE A 8 10.04 9.14 1.73
CA PHE A 8 9.43 8.86 0.43
C PHE A 8 9.65 10.05 -0.51
N GLU A 9 10.21 9.79 -1.68
CA GLU A 9 10.48 10.83 -2.67
C GLU A 9 9.30 11.04 -3.60
N ARG A 10 8.87 12.30 -3.74
CA ARG A 10 7.84 12.75 -4.68
C ARG A 10 8.32 13.98 -5.44
N ASN A 11 8.53 13.84 -6.75
CA ASN A 11 8.88 14.94 -7.66
C ASN A 11 10.05 15.81 -7.14
N GLY A 12 11.08 15.18 -6.56
CA GLY A 12 12.24 15.87 -5.98
C GLY A 12 12.03 16.44 -4.57
N ASN A 13 10.86 16.24 -3.95
CA ASN A 13 10.60 16.57 -2.55
C ASN A 13 10.50 15.28 -1.73
N THR A 14 11.16 15.23 -0.58
CA THR A 14 11.05 14.11 0.36
C THR A 14 9.96 14.39 1.40
N VAL A 15 9.05 13.44 1.58
CA VAL A 15 8.05 13.43 2.66
C VAL A 15 8.26 12.19 3.52
N THR A 16 7.85 12.22 4.78
CA THR A 16 7.96 11.06 5.67
C THR A 16 6.63 10.30 5.69
N LEU A 17 6.65 9.04 5.32
CA LEU A 17 5.52 8.13 5.49
C LEU A 17 5.65 7.38 6.81
N TYR A 18 4.54 7.22 7.50
CA TYR A 18 4.42 6.49 8.77
C TYR A 18 3.58 5.22 8.61
N GLU A 19 3.86 4.21 9.43
CA GLU A 19 2.97 3.06 9.56
C GLU A 19 1.61 3.49 10.14
N LEU A 20 0.56 2.77 9.78
CA LEU A 20 -0.77 2.99 10.34
C LEU A 20 -0.85 2.39 11.74
N SER A 21 -1.36 3.19 12.67
CA SER A 21 -1.77 2.70 13.98
C SER A 21 -2.83 1.59 13.86
N ALA A 22 -2.99 0.81 14.93
CA ALA A 22 -4.01 -0.26 14.95
C ALA A 22 -5.42 0.29 14.68
N LEU A 23 -5.74 1.49 15.20
CA LEU A 23 -7.03 2.13 14.97
C LEU A 23 -7.19 2.54 13.50
N GLN A 24 -6.19 3.20 12.90
CA GLN A 24 -6.23 3.60 11.49
C GLN A 24 -6.36 2.38 10.55
N ARG A 25 -5.75 1.25 10.90
CA ARG A 25 -5.93 -0.01 10.15
C ARG A 25 -7.37 -0.53 10.22
N ILE A 26 -8.01 -0.45 11.38
CA ILE A 26 -9.43 -0.81 11.53
C ILE A 26 -10.31 0.13 10.70
N GLU A 27 -10.10 1.44 10.79
CA GLU A 27 -10.84 2.44 10.00
C GLU A 27 -10.69 2.22 8.50
N HIS A 28 -9.49 1.87 8.04
CA HIS A 28 -9.25 1.54 6.63
C HIS A 28 -9.98 0.26 6.20
N LEU A 29 -10.01 -0.78 7.06
CA LEU A 29 -10.79 -2.00 6.77
C LEU A 29 -12.29 -1.73 6.70
N GLU A 30 -12.82 -0.89 7.60
CA GLU A 30 -14.22 -0.45 7.54
C GLU A 30 -14.53 0.32 6.26
N HIS A 31 -13.61 1.18 5.82
CA HIS A 31 -13.72 1.87 4.55
C HIS A 31 -13.75 0.90 3.37
N LEU A 32 -12.82 -0.07 3.30
CA LEU A 32 -12.82 -1.09 2.24
C LEU A 32 -14.11 -1.90 2.21
N LYS A 33 -14.61 -2.32 3.38
CA LYS A 33 -15.89 -3.02 3.49
C LYS A 33 -17.06 -2.17 2.98
N SER A 34 -17.03 -0.86 3.21
CA SER A 34 -18.05 0.04 2.66
C SER A 34 -17.99 0.11 1.13
N LEU A 35 -16.80 0.04 0.53
CA LEU A 35 -16.63 -0.01 -0.92
C LEU A 35 -17.12 -1.33 -1.52
N GLU A 36 -16.89 -2.47 -0.86
CA GLU A 36 -17.40 -3.77 -1.33
C GLU A 36 -18.93 -3.84 -1.36
N SER A 37 -19.62 -3.06 -0.53
CA SER A 37 -21.08 -2.98 -0.55
C SER A 37 -21.65 -2.28 -1.81
N ILE A 38 -20.79 -1.64 -2.60
CA ILE A 38 -21.13 -0.95 -3.84
C ILE A 38 -20.95 -1.94 -4.99
N THR A 39 -21.99 -2.74 -5.26
CA THR A 39 -21.91 -3.89 -6.20
C THR A 39 -22.10 -3.53 -7.68
N ASP A 40 -22.55 -2.31 -7.99
CA ASP A 40 -23.00 -1.90 -9.34
C ASP A 40 -22.29 -0.64 -9.84
N ALA A 41 -21.08 -0.36 -9.36
CA ALA A 41 -20.32 0.80 -9.81
C ALA A 41 -19.81 0.59 -11.25
N ASP A 42 -20.09 1.54 -12.15
CA ASP A 42 -19.43 1.62 -13.45
C ASP A 42 -17.90 1.67 -13.30
N MET A 43 -17.17 1.24 -14.33
CA MET A 43 -15.70 1.15 -14.31
C MET A 43 -15.04 2.47 -13.88
N GLN A 44 -15.54 3.60 -14.35
CA GLN A 44 -14.99 4.92 -14.01
C GLN A 44 -15.18 5.26 -12.52
N THR A 45 -16.35 4.93 -11.97
CA THR A 45 -16.64 5.08 -10.53
C THR A 45 -15.76 4.17 -9.69
N ALA A 46 -15.55 2.92 -10.11
CA ALA A 46 -14.68 1.97 -9.41
C ALA A 46 -13.21 2.43 -9.42
N MET A 47 -12.74 2.99 -10.54
CA MET A 47 -11.40 3.59 -10.63
C MET A 47 -11.26 4.78 -9.68
N ASP A 48 -12.22 5.71 -9.69
CA ASP A 48 -12.20 6.88 -8.80
C ASP A 48 -12.21 6.47 -7.32
N MET A 49 -13.00 5.45 -6.96
CA MET A 49 -13.01 4.90 -5.61
C MET A 49 -11.66 4.30 -5.22
N THR A 50 -11.02 3.58 -6.12
CA THR A 50 -9.69 2.99 -5.89
C THR A 50 -8.65 4.08 -5.63
N ILE A 51 -8.63 5.12 -6.46
CA ILE A 51 -7.69 6.24 -6.31
C ILE A 51 -7.93 6.99 -5.00
N LYS A 52 -9.20 7.28 -4.68
CA LYS A 52 -9.57 7.92 -3.41
C LYS A 52 -9.19 7.07 -2.21
N SER A 53 -9.35 5.76 -2.29
CA SER A 53 -8.99 4.83 -1.23
C SER A 53 -7.46 4.80 -1.01
N GLY A 54 -6.67 4.74 -2.08
CA GLY A 54 -5.21 4.83 -2.00
C GLY A 54 -4.75 6.16 -1.39
N ALA A 55 -5.33 7.27 -1.84
CA ALA A 55 -5.04 8.60 -1.28
C ALA A 55 -5.44 8.72 0.21
N LEU A 56 -6.53 8.07 0.64
CA LEU A 56 -6.93 8.06 2.05
C LEU A 56 -5.87 7.36 2.92
N LEU A 57 -5.37 6.21 2.46
CA LEU A 57 -4.34 5.47 3.18
C LEU A 57 -3.03 6.26 3.29
N VAL A 58 -2.64 6.95 2.21
CA VAL A 58 -1.50 7.88 2.22
C VAL A 58 -1.75 9.05 3.18
N ALA A 59 -2.95 9.63 3.19
CA ALA A 59 -3.30 10.74 4.07
C ALA A 59 -3.26 10.35 5.56
N MET A 60 -3.75 9.16 5.92
CA MET A 60 -3.65 8.61 7.27
C MET A 60 -2.19 8.47 7.73
N SER A 61 -1.30 8.12 6.81
CA SER A 61 0.14 8.01 7.05
C SER A 61 0.79 9.39 7.25
N LEU A 62 0.53 10.33 6.33
CA LEU A 62 1.10 11.69 6.38
C LEU A 62 0.60 12.50 7.58
N TRP A 63 -0.62 12.25 8.07
CA TRP A 63 -1.23 12.97 9.18
C TRP A 63 -0.36 13.05 10.44
N HIS A 64 0.52 12.07 10.68
CA HIS A 64 1.38 12.05 11.87
C HIS A 64 2.40 13.18 11.94
N ASP A 65 2.84 13.71 10.80
CA ASP A 65 3.80 14.82 10.67
C ASP A 65 3.23 16.01 9.89
N HIS A 66 1.92 15.99 9.62
CA HIS A 66 1.28 17.03 8.83
C HIS A 66 1.02 18.29 9.66
N PRO A 67 1.20 19.51 9.09
CA PRO A 67 0.88 20.76 9.80
C PRO A 67 -0.59 20.90 10.20
N LEU A 68 -1.50 20.16 9.57
CA LEU A 68 -2.93 20.17 9.90
C LEU A 68 -3.27 19.35 11.15
N LYS A 69 -2.35 18.52 11.66
CA LYS A 69 -2.60 17.62 12.79
C LYS A 69 -3.07 18.39 14.03
N GLY A 70 -4.31 18.13 14.47
CA GLY A 70 -4.91 18.77 15.64
C GLY A 70 -5.43 20.19 15.37
N THR A 71 -5.55 20.59 14.09
CA THR A 71 -6.14 21.87 13.69
C THR A 71 -7.66 21.80 13.70
N HIS A 72 -8.25 20.66 13.30
CA HIS A 72 -9.71 20.48 13.26
C HIS A 72 -10.22 19.81 14.54
N LYS A 73 -11.56 19.77 14.68
CA LYS A 73 -12.24 19.22 15.85
C LYS A 73 -12.06 17.71 15.95
N THR A 74 -11.89 17.03 14.82
CA THR A 74 -11.66 15.58 14.77
C THR A 74 -10.46 15.23 13.91
N PRO A 75 -9.69 14.19 14.27
CA PRO A 75 -8.60 13.67 13.44
C PRO A 75 -9.02 13.29 12.02
N LYS A 76 -10.28 12.87 11.88
CA LYS A 76 -10.85 12.47 10.58
C LYS A 76 -10.95 13.64 9.61
N GLU A 77 -11.33 14.82 10.08
CA GLU A 77 -11.37 16.03 9.25
C GLU A 77 -9.98 16.46 8.79
N ASP A 78 -8.97 16.36 9.68
CA ASP A 78 -7.58 16.61 9.29
C ASP A 78 -7.14 15.65 8.17
N VAL A 79 -7.42 14.34 8.33
CA VAL A 79 -7.06 13.31 7.35
C VAL A 79 -7.80 13.51 6.03
N GLU A 80 -9.08 13.87 6.04
CA GLU A 80 -9.87 14.15 4.84
C GLU A 80 -9.30 15.36 4.07
N GLN A 81 -8.87 16.40 4.78
CA GLN A 81 -8.23 17.56 4.15
C GLN A 81 -6.89 17.18 3.51
N ILE A 82 -6.08 16.35 4.19
CA ILE A 82 -4.81 15.84 3.64
C ILE A 82 -5.07 14.96 2.43
N GLN A 83 -6.10 14.11 2.46
CA GLN A 83 -6.49 13.27 1.32
C GLN A 83 -6.83 14.12 0.10
N ASN A 84 -7.59 15.20 0.28
CA ASN A 84 -7.91 16.12 -0.80
C ASN A 84 -6.66 16.81 -1.34
N GLU A 85 -5.73 17.22 -0.47
CA GLU A 85 -4.43 17.77 -0.88
C GLU A 85 -3.61 16.77 -1.70
N VAL A 86 -3.59 15.49 -1.28
CA VAL A 86 -2.90 14.41 -1.99
C VAL A 86 -3.52 14.23 -3.38
N LEU A 87 -4.84 14.12 -3.49
CA LEU A 87 -5.54 13.96 -4.76
C LEU A 87 -5.33 15.13 -5.74
N MET A 88 -5.13 16.34 -5.23
CA MET A 88 -4.95 17.53 -6.05
C MET A 88 -3.49 17.76 -6.47
N THR A 89 -2.52 17.34 -5.64
CA THR A 89 -1.10 17.69 -5.85
C THR A 89 -0.22 16.51 -6.23
N TRP A 90 -0.67 15.27 -6.03
CA TRP A 90 0.12 14.07 -6.31
C TRP A 90 -0.37 13.43 -7.62
N PRO A 91 0.55 13.08 -8.54
CA PRO A 91 0.18 12.27 -9.69
C PRO A 91 -0.17 10.85 -9.23
N LEU A 92 -1.04 10.18 -9.99
CA LEU A 92 -1.56 8.85 -9.65
C LEU A 92 -0.47 7.82 -9.35
N GLU A 93 0.62 7.82 -10.11
CA GLU A 93 1.74 6.90 -9.94
C GLU A 93 2.45 7.06 -8.59
N ILE A 94 2.53 8.29 -8.10
CA ILE A 94 3.11 8.57 -6.77
C ILE A 94 2.12 8.16 -5.69
N ILE A 95 0.81 8.35 -5.89
CA ILE A 95 -0.21 7.90 -4.94
C ILE A 95 -0.14 6.38 -4.78
N SER A 96 -0.08 5.61 -5.87
CA SER A 96 0.00 4.15 -5.81
C SER A 96 1.31 3.65 -5.18
N ALA A 97 2.44 4.29 -5.50
CA ALA A 97 3.73 3.97 -4.90
C ALA A 97 3.76 4.25 -3.39
N ALA A 98 3.20 5.39 -2.97
CA ALA A 98 3.10 5.75 -1.56
C ALA A 98 2.13 4.81 -0.82
N GLU A 99 0.97 4.51 -1.40
CA GLU A 99 0.00 3.56 -0.85
C GLU A 99 0.66 2.20 -0.59
N TYR A 100 1.42 1.68 -1.56
CA TYR A 100 2.16 0.43 -1.40
C TYR A 100 3.19 0.51 -0.28
N SER A 101 3.97 1.60 -0.22
CA SER A 101 4.98 1.82 0.82
C SER A 101 4.35 1.86 2.22
N VAL A 102 3.23 2.56 2.37
CA VAL A 102 2.48 2.62 3.63
C VAL A 102 1.92 1.25 4.03
N LYS A 103 1.40 0.48 3.06
CA LYS A 103 0.92 -0.88 3.32
C LYS A 103 2.06 -1.81 3.77
N LEU A 104 3.24 -1.69 3.17
CA LEU A 104 4.43 -2.44 3.56
C LEU A 104 4.90 -2.07 4.98
N LEU A 105 5.04 -0.77 5.26
CA LEU A 105 5.38 -0.23 6.59
C LEU A 105 4.44 -0.75 7.68
N SER A 106 3.14 -0.80 7.35
CA SER A 106 2.07 -1.21 8.26
C SER A 106 1.90 -2.73 8.39
N GLY A 107 2.70 -3.52 7.66
CA GLY A 107 2.59 -4.99 7.64
C GLY A 107 1.25 -5.49 7.07
N MET A 108 0.64 -4.73 6.17
CA MET A 108 -0.66 -5.04 5.56
C MET A 108 -0.55 -5.82 4.25
N VAL A 109 0.67 -5.93 3.71
CA VAL A 109 0.99 -6.76 2.54
C VAL A 109 1.94 -7.85 3.02
N PRO A 110 1.78 -9.12 2.59
CA PRO A 110 2.74 -10.16 2.91
C PRO A 110 4.13 -9.70 2.47
N LEU A 111 5.12 -9.84 3.35
CA LEU A 111 6.51 -9.67 2.95
C LEU A 111 6.74 -10.67 1.82
N GLN A 112 7.03 -10.17 0.63
CA GLN A 112 7.45 -11.03 -0.45
C GLN A 112 8.75 -11.66 0.05
N GLU A 113 8.70 -12.94 0.42
CA GLU A 113 9.91 -13.73 0.68
C GLU A 113 10.83 -13.43 -0.50
N ALA A 114 12.03 -12.92 -0.20
CA ALA A 114 13.05 -12.77 -1.21
C ALA A 114 13.14 -14.13 -1.91
N ASN A 115 12.78 -14.19 -3.19
CA ASN A 115 13.35 -15.23 -4.02
C ASN A 115 14.83 -14.85 -4.09
N ASP A 116 15.61 -15.34 -3.13
CA ASP A 116 17.07 -15.35 -3.17
C ASP A 116 17.48 -15.80 -4.57
N PRO A 117 18.20 -14.98 -5.35
CA PRO A 117 18.70 -15.39 -6.64
C PRO A 117 20.01 -16.14 -6.42
N GLU A 118 19.99 -17.31 -5.78
CA GLU A 118 21.14 -18.23 -5.73
C GLU A 118 20.78 -19.59 -5.10
N ASP A 119 20.24 -20.49 -5.92
CA ASP A 119 20.69 -21.90 -5.88
C ASP A 119 20.68 -22.48 -7.30
N ILE A 120 21.66 -22.02 -8.07
CA ILE A 120 22.25 -22.79 -9.17
C ILE A 120 23.04 -23.94 -8.53
N ALA A 121 22.34 -24.92 -7.95
CA ALA A 121 22.91 -26.22 -7.65
C ALA A 121 23.14 -26.96 -8.97
N VAL A 122 24.34 -26.80 -9.50
CA VAL A 122 24.96 -27.79 -10.35
C VAL A 122 24.95 -29.12 -9.60
N THR A 123 24.02 -30.02 -9.94
CA THR A 123 24.17 -31.45 -9.67
C THR A 123 23.75 -32.26 -10.89
N GLU A 124 24.79 -32.58 -11.66
CA GLU A 124 25.03 -33.81 -12.42
C GLU A 124 24.17 -34.15 -13.66
N PRO A 125 24.84 -34.60 -14.76
CA PRO A 125 24.18 -34.97 -16.00
C PRO A 125 23.41 -36.26 -15.80
N VAL A 126 22.14 -36.29 -16.21
CA VAL A 126 21.37 -37.53 -16.27
C VAL A 126 21.97 -38.41 -17.37
N SER A 127 22.83 -39.34 -16.97
CA SER A 127 23.42 -40.34 -17.85
C SER A 127 22.34 -41.35 -18.25
N LEU A 128 22.16 -41.50 -19.57
CA LEU A 128 21.33 -42.48 -20.25
C LEU A 128 21.51 -43.90 -19.70
N GLU A 129 20.41 -44.61 -19.38
CA GLU A 129 20.26 -46.02 -19.80
C GLU A 129 18.81 -46.56 -19.68
N LYS A 130 18.27 -46.97 -20.83
CA LYS A 130 17.37 -48.12 -21.13
C LYS A 130 16.03 -48.25 -20.36
N SER A 131 14.88 -48.02 -21.01
CA SER A 131 14.14 -48.90 -21.95
C SER A 131 13.22 -49.94 -21.25
N SER A 132 11.91 -49.68 -21.39
CA SER A 132 10.67 -50.50 -21.29
C SER A 132 10.58 -51.78 -20.45
N PRO A 133 9.36 -52.14 -20.02
CA PRO A 133 8.68 -53.20 -20.77
C PRO A 133 7.19 -52.95 -21.05
N ALA A 134 6.75 -53.50 -22.18
CA ALA A 134 5.35 -53.75 -22.52
C ALA A 134 4.86 -54.99 -21.76
N SER A 135 3.57 -55.02 -21.42
CA SER A 135 2.81 -56.26 -21.26
C SER A 135 1.33 -56.02 -21.54
#